data_AF-Q2PAD4-F1
#
_entry.id   AF-Q2PAD4-F1
#
_cell.length_a   1.000
_cell.length_b   1.000
_cell.length_c   1.000
_cell.angle_alpha   90.00
_cell.angle_beta   90.00
_cell.angle_gamma   90.00
#
_symmetry.space_group_name_H-M   'P 1'
#
loop_
_entity.id
_entity.type
_entity.pdbx_description
1 polymer ?
#
loop_
_entity_poly.entity_id
_entity_poly.type
_entity_poly.pdbx_seq_one_letter_code
_entity_poly.pdbx_strand_id
1 'polypeptide(L)'
;MMSVVFLLGLVAYASASSCCSYGDQQKVKAQWNSLWNTPDSSTSKIIFGKEVFARFFEVDPESKSLFGRVKVEDPDSPEFAGHVIRVLTGLDLIINLMGDDAMDAELAHLNTQHLAREGITGTHFTEMFKVLDGSLRQVLEEYDSLSWRYCFRGLGAALRDGLPA
;
A
#
# COMPACT_ATOMS: atom_id res chain seq x y z
N MET A 1 33.84 -43.49 22.23
CA MET A 1 34.09 -42.03 22.28
C MET A 1 34.13 -41.57 20.83
N MET A 2 32.99 -41.14 20.27
CA MET A 2 32.58 -39.73 20.14
C MET A 2 33.58 -38.99 19.24
N SER A 3 33.23 -38.61 18.01
CA SER A 3 32.29 -37.52 17.74
C SER A 3 31.67 -37.61 16.36
N VAL A 4 30.35 -37.68 16.29
CA VAL A 4 29.59 -37.35 15.07
C VAL A 4 29.45 -35.83 15.05
N VAL A 5 30.15 -35.18 14.14
CA VAL A 5 30.02 -33.73 13.93
C VAL A 5 28.69 -33.49 13.21
N PHE A 6 27.65 -33.19 13.98
CA PHE A 6 26.40 -32.65 13.46
C PHE A 6 26.65 -31.21 12.99
N LEU A 7 27.02 -31.06 11.73
CA LEU A 7 26.99 -29.78 11.03
C LEU A 7 25.50 -29.43 10.82
N LEU A 8 24.90 -28.73 11.78
CA LEU A 8 23.62 -28.04 11.62
C LEU A 8 23.82 -26.92 10.59
N GLY A 9 23.65 -27.26 9.31
CA GLY A 9 23.46 -26.28 8.26
C GLY A 9 22.19 -25.50 8.60
N LEU A 10 22.35 -24.27 9.10
CA LEU A 10 21.31 -23.25 9.09
C LEU A 10 20.99 -22.96 7.62
N VAL A 11 20.14 -23.78 7.02
CA VAL A 11 19.38 -23.35 5.86
C VAL A 11 18.37 -22.37 6.44
N ALA A 12 18.72 -21.08 6.40
CA ALA A 12 17.74 -20.03 6.55
C ALA A 12 16.73 -20.24 5.42
N TYR A 13 15.64 -20.93 5.73
CA TYR A 13 14.47 -21.01 4.88
C TYR A 13 13.87 -19.61 4.93
N ALA A 14 14.36 -18.70 4.09
CA ALA A 14 13.65 -17.50 3.75
C ALA A 14 12.41 -17.99 3.01
N SER A 15 11.29 -18.14 3.72
CA SER A 15 10.00 -18.24 3.04
C SER A 15 9.91 -17.01 2.14
N ALA A 16 9.90 -17.26 0.84
CA ALA A 16 9.66 -16.23 -0.15
C ALA A 16 8.19 -15.82 -0.08
N SER A 17 7.82 -15.06 0.94
CA SER A 17 6.55 -14.33 1.03
C SER A 17 6.66 -12.99 1.76
N SER A 18 7.81 -12.66 2.37
CA SER A 18 7.96 -11.34 3.01
C SER A 18 8.11 -10.24 1.94
N CYS A 19 7.06 -9.43 1.78
CA CYS A 19 6.98 -8.22 0.95
C CYS A 19 8.24 -7.34 0.97
N CYS A 20 8.92 -7.25 2.12
CA CYS A 20 10.21 -6.58 2.37
C CYS A 20 10.85 -7.16 3.64
N SER A 21 12.07 -6.74 4.00
CA SER A 21 12.75 -7.25 5.21
C SER A 21 12.02 -6.85 6.50
N TYR A 22 12.13 -7.63 7.57
CA TYR A 22 11.50 -7.29 8.86
C TYR A 22 11.88 -5.87 9.34
N GLY A 23 13.14 -5.47 9.19
CA GLY A 23 13.59 -4.12 9.54
C GLY A 23 12.91 -3.02 8.74
N ASP A 24 12.70 -3.24 7.44
CA ASP A 24 11.97 -2.29 6.58
C ASP A 24 10.49 -2.19 6.99
N GLN A 25 9.86 -3.33 7.29
CA GLN A 25 8.47 -3.38 7.75
C GLN A 25 8.27 -2.53 9.01
N GLN A 26 9.15 -2.66 10.01
CA GLN A 26 9.04 -1.90 11.25
C GLN A 26 9.16 -0.39 11.01
N LYS A 27 10.07 0.04 10.12
CA LYS A 27 10.23 1.44 9.76
C LYS A 27 8.99 1.99 9.05
N VAL A 28 8.48 1.26 8.06
CA VAL A 28 7.28 1.65 7.31
C VAL A 28 6.07 1.74 8.23
N LYS A 29 5.85 0.75 9.11
CA LYS A 29 4.79 0.79 10.13
C LYS A 29 4.93 2.01 11.05
N ALA A 30 6.13 2.26 11.58
CA ALA A 30 6.36 3.37 12.49
C ALA A 30 6.08 4.73 11.82
N GLN A 31 6.59 4.94 10.61
CA GLN A 31 6.39 6.17 9.85
C GLN A 31 4.94 6.36 9.40
N TRP A 32 4.27 5.30 8.97
CA TRP A 32 2.85 5.37 8.66
C TRP A 32 2.02 5.74 9.89
N ASN A 33 2.28 5.10 11.03
CA ASN A 33 1.52 5.30 12.25
C ASN A 33 1.74 6.67 12.90
N SER A 34 2.88 7.32 12.68
CA SER A 34 3.08 8.71 13.13
C SER A 34 2.22 9.71 12.36
N LEU A 35 1.86 9.42 11.11
CA LEU A 35 0.91 10.20 10.32
C LEU A 35 -0.54 9.81 10.61
N TRP A 36 -0.81 8.50 10.71
CA TRP A 36 -2.18 7.96 10.76
C TRP A 36 -2.84 8.05 12.14
N ASN A 37 -2.10 7.90 13.24
CA ASN A 37 -2.66 7.82 14.60
C ASN A 37 -2.65 9.16 15.35
N THR A 38 -3.09 10.23 14.69
CA THR A 38 -3.19 11.59 15.27
C THR A 38 -4.62 11.91 15.74
N PRO A 39 -4.85 12.80 16.73
CA PRO A 39 -6.19 13.10 17.26
C PRO A 39 -7.16 13.73 16.24
N ASP A 40 -6.68 14.59 15.33
CA ASP A 40 -7.47 15.27 14.28
C ASP A 40 -7.60 14.43 12.99
N SER A 41 -7.71 13.11 13.16
CA SER A 41 -7.30 12.12 12.17
C SER A 41 -8.16 12.14 10.90
N SER A 42 -9.49 12.23 11.00
CA SER A 42 -10.36 11.97 9.85
C SER A 42 -10.26 13.05 8.77
N THR A 43 -10.34 14.33 9.16
CA THR A 43 -10.23 15.46 8.23
C THR A 43 -8.87 15.50 7.56
N SER A 44 -7.79 15.37 8.34
CA SER A 44 -6.41 15.38 7.83
C SER A 44 -6.14 14.21 6.87
N LYS A 45 -6.65 13.01 7.18
CA LYS A 45 -6.57 11.82 6.30
C LYS A 45 -7.33 12.03 5.00
N ILE A 46 -8.52 12.61 5.05
CA ILE A 46 -9.31 12.91 3.84
C ILE A 46 -8.59 13.93 2.98
N ILE A 47 -8.04 15.01 3.55
CA ILE A 47 -7.25 16.01 2.81
C ILE A 47 -6.04 15.34 2.15
N PHE A 48 -5.23 14.61 2.92
CA PHE A 48 -4.08 13.88 2.38
C PHE A 48 -4.48 12.93 1.25
N GLY A 49 -5.52 12.13 1.45
CA GLY A 49 -5.98 11.18 0.45
C GLY A 49 -6.52 11.86 -0.82
N LYS A 50 -7.29 12.94 -0.68
CA LYS A 50 -7.75 13.72 -1.84
C LYS A 50 -6.59 14.27 -2.65
N GLU A 51 -5.54 14.78 -1.98
CA GLU A 51 -4.31 15.24 -2.65
C GLU A 51 -3.57 14.11 -3.38
N VAL A 52 -3.50 12.91 -2.78
CA VAL A 52 -2.95 11.72 -3.43
C VAL A 52 -3.75 11.38 -4.69
N PHE A 53 -5.09 11.35 -4.61
CA PHE A 53 -5.94 11.07 -5.77
C PHE A 53 -5.88 12.16 -6.83
N ALA A 54 -5.82 13.43 -6.44
CA ALA A 54 -5.67 14.55 -7.38
C ALA A 54 -4.39 14.39 -8.22
N ARG A 55 -3.26 14.13 -7.57
CA ARG A 55 -1.99 13.83 -8.25
C ARG A 55 -2.03 12.56 -9.08
N PHE A 56 -2.73 11.53 -8.61
CA PHE A 56 -2.94 10.30 -9.38
C PHE A 56 -3.68 10.57 -10.69
N PHE A 57 -4.75 11.38 -10.67
CA PHE A 57 -5.48 11.77 -11.88
C PHE A 57 -4.71 12.74 -12.78
N GLU A 58 -3.70 13.45 -12.28
CA GLU A 58 -2.79 14.23 -13.13
C GLU A 58 -1.83 13.33 -13.92
N VAL A 59 -1.28 12.29 -13.29
CA VAL A 59 -0.35 11.36 -13.95
C VAL A 59 -1.06 10.29 -14.78
N ASP A 60 -2.31 9.99 -14.45
CA ASP A 60 -3.14 8.99 -15.10
C ASP A 60 -4.59 9.49 -15.27
N PRO A 61 -4.83 10.43 -16.21
CA PRO A 61 -6.13 11.09 -16.34
C PRO A 61 -7.27 10.15 -16.73
N GLU A 62 -6.98 9.09 -17.49
CA GLU A 62 -8.00 8.13 -17.94
C GLU A 62 -8.59 7.34 -16.76
N SER A 63 -7.78 7.08 -15.74
CA SER A 63 -8.21 6.39 -14.53
C SER A 63 -9.36 7.10 -13.79
N LYS A 64 -9.52 8.43 -13.95
CA LYS A 64 -10.60 9.20 -13.32
C LYS A 64 -11.98 8.62 -13.65
N SER A 65 -12.17 8.12 -14.88
CA SER A 65 -13.42 7.51 -15.32
C SER A 65 -13.85 6.29 -14.47
N LEU A 66 -12.89 5.56 -13.88
CA LEU A 66 -13.13 4.41 -13.00
C LEU A 66 -13.82 4.80 -11.67
N PHE A 67 -13.79 6.08 -11.32
CA PHE A 67 -14.30 6.61 -10.06
C PHE A 67 -15.65 7.36 -10.22
N GLY A 68 -16.33 7.21 -11.36
CA GLY A 68 -17.64 7.84 -11.59
C GLY A 68 -18.69 7.50 -10.54
N ARG A 69 -18.71 6.24 -10.04
CA ARG A 69 -19.65 5.79 -8.99
C ARG A 69 -19.48 6.48 -7.64
N VAL A 70 -18.32 7.07 -7.39
CA VAL A 70 -18.00 7.79 -6.15
C VAL A 70 -17.97 9.30 -6.35
N LYS A 71 -18.57 9.80 -7.46
CA LYS A 71 -18.70 11.22 -7.79
C LYS A 71 -17.37 11.97 -7.83
N VAL A 72 -16.35 11.38 -8.44
CA VAL A 72 -15.02 12.00 -8.61
C VAL A 72 -15.02 13.35 -9.34
N GLU A 73 -16.06 13.66 -10.13
CA GLU A 73 -16.22 14.98 -10.76
C GLU A 73 -16.52 16.11 -9.75
N ASP A 74 -16.97 15.74 -8.55
CA ASP A 74 -17.08 16.63 -7.39
C ASP A 74 -16.11 16.11 -6.30
N PRO A 75 -14.83 16.53 -6.32
CA PRO A 75 -13.82 16.05 -5.38
C PRO A 75 -14.13 16.43 -3.92
N ASP A 76 -15.06 17.38 -3.70
CA ASP A 76 -15.53 17.76 -2.37
C ASP A 76 -16.80 17.06 -1.92
N SER A 77 -17.36 16.19 -2.77
CA SER A 77 -18.51 15.39 -2.42
C SER A 77 -18.24 14.44 -1.23
N PRO A 78 -19.25 14.22 -0.36
CA PRO A 78 -19.13 13.25 0.72
C PRO A 78 -18.93 11.81 0.20
N GLU A 79 -19.42 11.49 -1.01
CA GLU A 79 -19.22 10.19 -1.65
C GLU A 79 -17.75 9.95 -2.00
N PHE A 80 -17.08 10.94 -2.58
CA PHE A 80 -15.66 10.82 -2.92
C PHE A 80 -14.80 10.80 -1.65
N ALA A 81 -15.07 11.71 -0.69
CA ALA A 81 -14.38 11.70 0.60
C ALA A 81 -14.54 10.35 1.33
N GLY A 82 -15.74 9.77 1.29
CA GLY A 82 -16.02 8.43 1.82
C GLY A 82 -15.27 7.32 1.08
N HIS A 83 -15.04 7.45 -0.22
CA HIS A 83 -14.20 6.51 -0.97
C HIS A 83 -12.72 6.63 -0.57
N VAL A 84 -12.19 7.86 -0.54
CA VAL A 84 -10.81 8.15 -0.15
C VAL A 84 -10.47 7.53 1.20
N ILE A 85 -11.31 7.74 2.21
CA ILE A 85 -11.04 7.18 3.54
C ILE A 85 -11.07 5.65 3.54
N ARG A 86 -11.94 4.98 2.75
CA ARG A 86 -11.94 3.52 2.64
C ARG A 86 -10.66 2.99 2.00
N VAL A 87 -10.12 3.67 0.99
CA VAL A 87 -8.84 3.28 0.37
C VAL A 87 -7.69 3.43 1.36
N LEU A 88 -7.62 4.57 2.05
CA LEU A 88 -6.57 4.78 3.04
C LEU A 88 -6.67 3.82 4.24
N THR A 89 -7.88 3.45 4.67
CA THR A 89 -8.06 2.41 5.69
C THR A 89 -7.62 1.02 5.20
N GLY A 90 -7.86 0.69 3.93
CA GLY A 90 -7.33 -0.55 3.34
C GLY A 90 -5.80 -0.56 3.30
N LEU A 91 -5.19 0.59 2.94
CA LEU A 91 -3.74 0.77 2.98
C LEU A 91 -3.17 0.66 4.40
N ASP A 92 -3.82 1.28 5.38
CA ASP A 92 -3.47 1.21 6.80
C ASP A 92 -3.46 -0.24 7.29
N LEU A 93 -4.49 -1.02 6.92
CA LEU A 93 -4.61 -2.42 7.28
C LEU A 93 -3.41 -3.24 6.74
N ILE A 94 -3.13 -3.16 5.45
CA ILE A 94 -2.03 -3.96 4.85
C ILE A 94 -0.63 -3.50 5.33
N ILE A 95 -0.45 -2.23 5.67
CA ILE A 95 0.79 -1.75 6.30
C ILE A 95 0.95 -2.35 7.69
N ASN A 96 -0.11 -2.31 8.50
CA ASN A 96 -0.03 -2.84 9.87
C ASN A 96 0.02 -4.37 9.92
N LEU A 97 -0.45 -5.07 8.89
CA LEU A 97 -0.30 -6.53 8.73
C LEU A 97 1.10 -6.96 8.23
N MET A 98 2.03 -6.05 7.88
CA MET A 98 3.34 -6.47 7.38
C MET A 98 4.07 -7.44 8.34
N GLY A 99 4.43 -8.63 7.84
CA GLY A 99 5.10 -9.66 8.64
C GLY A 99 4.16 -10.51 9.50
N ASP A 100 2.85 -10.32 9.40
CA ASP A 100 1.82 -11.20 9.97
C ASP A 100 1.39 -12.26 8.94
N ASP A 101 1.06 -13.46 9.41
CA ASP A 101 0.59 -14.57 8.55
C ASP A 101 -0.72 -14.21 7.82
N ALA A 102 -1.52 -13.30 8.36
CA ALA A 102 -2.76 -12.83 7.74
C ALA A 102 -2.55 -11.89 6.54
N MET A 103 -1.33 -11.38 6.34
CA MET A 103 -1.03 -10.42 5.27
C MET A 103 -1.34 -10.96 3.87
N ASP A 104 -0.93 -12.20 3.59
CA ASP A 104 -1.08 -12.80 2.27
C ASP A 104 -2.56 -13.01 1.93
N ALA A 105 -3.37 -13.41 2.92
CA ALA A 105 -4.81 -13.58 2.75
C ALA A 105 -5.52 -12.24 2.48
N GLU A 106 -5.15 -11.17 3.19
CA GLU A 106 -5.71 -9.84 2.99
C GLU A 106 -5.32 -9.27 1.61
N LEU A 107 -4.07 -9.42 1.20
CA LEU A 107 -3.62 -8.97 -0.13
C LEU A 107 -4.34 -9.72 -1.25
N ALA A 108 -4.53 -11.03 -1.13
CA ALA A 108 -5.30 -11.82 -2.09
C ALA A 108 -6.77 -11.37 -2.14
N HIS A 109 -7.36 -11.05 -0.99
CA HIS A 109 -8.72 -10.52 -0.90
C HIS A 109 -8.84 -9.17 -1.64
N LEU A 110 -7.95 -8.22 -1.35
CA LEU A 110 -7.93 -6.92 -2.00
C LEU A 110 -7.66 -7.02 -3.51
N ASN A 111 -6.73 -7.86 -3.94
CA ASN A 111 -6.48 -8.12 -5.36
C ASN A 111 -7.74 -8.66 -6.05
N THR A 112 -8.44 -9.63 -5.45
CA THR A 112 -9.71 -10.15 -5.98
C THR A 112 -10.76 -9.04 -6.16
N GLN A 113 -10.85 -8.10 -5.23
CA GLN A 113 -11.77 -6.96 -5.36
C GLN A 113 -11.43 -6.03 -6.54
N HIS A 114 -10.15 -5.90 -6.90
CA HIS A 114 -9.71 -5.06 -8.01
C HIS A 114 -9.77 -5.79 -9.36
N LEU A 115 -9.48 -7.10 -9.40
CA LEU A 115 -9.70 -7.95 -10.58
C LEU A 115 -11.16 -7.97 -11.02
N ALA A 116 -12.10 -7.90 -10.07
CA ALA A 116 -13.54 -7.86 -10.37
C ALA A 116 -14.01 -6.53 -10.97
N ARG A 117 -13.14 -5.53 -11.12
CA ARG A 117 -13.46 -4.20 -11.66
C ARG A 117 -12.89 -4.06 -13.06
N GLU A 118 -13.78 -3.95 -14.03
CA GLU A 118 -13.42 -3.69 -15.42
C GLU A 118 -12.66 -2.35 -15.55
N GLY A 119 -11.64 -2.34 -16.41
CA GLY A 119 -10.82 -1.16 -16.69
C GLY A 119 -9.67 -0.92 -15.70
N ILE A 120 -9.56 -1.69 -14.60
CA ILE A 120 -8.39 -1.58 -13.73
C ILE A 120 -7.18 -2.32 -14.33
N THR A 121 -6.04 -1.64 -14.40
CA THR A 121 -4.77 -2.16 -14.92
C THR A 121 -3.67 -2.15 -13.86
N GLY A 122 -2.60 -2.90 -14.11
CA GLY A 122 -1.39 -2.87 -13.29
C GLY A 122 -0.63 -1.55 -13.39
N THR A 123 -0.77 -0.82 -14.51
CA THR A 123 -0.25 0.55 -14.65
C THR A 123 -0.88 1.50 -13.64
N HIS A 124 -2.21 1.45 -13.42
CA HIS A 124 -2.88 2.30 -12.43
C HIS A 124 -2.30 2.11 -11.01
N PHE A 125 -2.06 0.86 -10.60
CA PHE A 125 -1.40 0.58 -9.31
C PHE A 125 0.02 1.13 -9.27
N THR A 126 0.77 0.98 -10.36
CA THR A 126 2.16 1.46 -10.43
C THR A 126 2.22 2.98 -10.25
N GLU A 127 1.37 3.73 -10.93
CA GLU A 127 1.31 5.18 -10.80
C GLU A 127 0.76 5.62 -9.44
N MET A 128 -0.26 4.94 -8.91
CA MET A 128 -0.77 5.22 -7.56
C MET A 128 0.30 5.06 -6.48
N PHE A 129 1.05 3.95 -6.47
CA PHE A 129 2.12 3.73 -5.48
C PHE A 129 3.26 4.75 -5.62
N LYS A 130 3.58 5.19 -6.84
CA LYS A 130 4.56 6.24 -7.10
C LYS A 130 4.09 7.60 -6.59
N VAL A 131 2.83 7.95 -6.82
CA VAL A 131 2.22 9.18 -6.28
C VAL A 131 2.17 9.14 -4.75
N LEU A 132 1.85 7.99 -4.18
CA LEU A 132 1.85 7.78 -2.73
C LEU A 132 3.26 7.93 -2.12
N ASP A 133 4.31 7.34 -2.71
CA ASP A 133 5.71 7.55 -2.29
C ASP A 133 6.08 9.04 -2.27
N GLY A 134 5.78 9.74 -3.37
CA GLY A 134 6.03 11.17 -3.50
C GLY A 134 5.25 12.03 -2.51
N SER A 135 4.02 11.63 -2.17
CA SER A 135 3.17 12.35 -1.22
C SER A 135 3.61 12.09 0.23
N LEU A 136 3.98 10.85 0.57
CA LEU A 136 4.50 10.48 1.89
C LEU A 136 5.83 11.19 2.19
N ARG A 137 6.71 11.29 1.19
CA ARG A 137 7.97 12.03 1.30
C ARG A 137 7.79 13.51 1.67
N GLN A 138 6.66 14.12 1.28
CA GLN A 138 6.37 15.52 1.58
C GLN A 138 5.85 15.74 3.01
N VAL A 139 5.24 14.73 3.62
CA VAL A 139 4.55 14.86 4.92
C VAL A 139 5.28 14.19 6.08
N LEU A 140 6.25 13.31 5.80
CA LEU A 140 7.04 12.61 6.82
C LEU A 140 8.42 13.27 6.98
N GLU A 141 8.75 13.70 8.20
CA GLU A 141 9.99 14.44 8.51
C GLU A 141 11.27 13.63 8.21
N GLU A 142 11.29 12.32 8.49
CA GLU A 142 12.47 11.46 8.31
C GLU A 142 12.23 10.29 7.35
N TYR A 143 11.50 10.53 6.25
CA TYR A 143 11.06 9.49 5.30
C TYR A 143 12.16 8.50 4.86
N ASP A 144 12.03 7.21 5.22
CA ASP A 144 13.00 6.17 4.82
C ASP A 144 12.66 5.65 3.41
N SER A 145 13.17 6.35 2.41
CA SER A 145 12.88 6.04 1.00
C SER A 145 13.26 4.62 0.57
N LEU A 146 14.21 3.96 1.20
CA LEU A 146 14.60 2.60 0.83
C LEU A 146 13.61 1.58 1.39
N SER A 147 13.27 1.71 2.67
CA SER A 147 12.30 0.82 3.32
C SER A 147 10.93 0.92 2.66
N TRP A 148 10.44 2.13 2.41
CA TRP A 148 9.17 2.33 1.69
C TRP A 148 9.22 1.75 0.28
N ARG A 149 10.28 2.00 -0.50
CA ARG A 149 10.38 1.46 -1.86
C ARG A 149 10.36 -0.07 -1.88
N TYR A 150 11.07 -0.73 -0.96
CA TYR A 150 11.06 -2.19 -0.91
C TYR A 150 9.69 -2.75 -0.52
N CYS A 151 9.05 -2.17 0.49
CA CYS A 151 7.73 -2.65 0.91
C CYS A 151 6.64 -2.31 -0.13
N PHE A 152 6.63 -1.11 -0.71
CA PHE A 152 5.70 -0.76 -1.79
C PHE A 152 5.86 -1.62 -3.03
N ARG A 153 7.09 -2.06 -3.35
CA ARG A 153 7.29 -3.01 -4.46
C ARG A 153 6.54 -4.32 -4.21
N GLY A 154 6.62 -4.87 -3.00
CA GLY A 154 5.92 -6.12 -2.66
C GLY A 154 4.40 -5.94 -2.62
N LEU A 155 3.91 -4.88 -1.96
CA LEU A 155 2.48 -4.57 -1.91
C LEU A 155 1.89 -4.34 -3.31
N GLY A 156 2.55 -3.50 -4.11
CA GLY A 156 2.12 -3.20 -5.47
C GLY A 156 2.13 -4.42 -6.37
N ALA A 157 3.13 -5.32 -6.22
CA ALA A 157 3.17 -6.58 -6.95
C ALA A 157 1.99 -7.49 -6.60
N ALA A 158 1.67 -7.65 -5.32
CA ALA A 158 0.56 -8.50 -4.87
C ALA A 158 -0.80 -7.93 -5.30
N LEU A 159 -1.02 -6.63 -5.15
CA LEU A 159 -2.30 -6.00 -5.46
C LEU A 159 -2.61 -5.99 -6.96
N ARG A 160 -1.58 -5.95 -7.82
CA ARG A 160 -1.76 -5.92 -9.27
C ARG A 160 -1.65 -7.27 -9.96
N ASP A 161 -1.42 -8.35 -9.21
CA ASP A 161 -1.28 -9.67 -9.80
C ASP A 161 -2.53 -10.05 -10.62
N GLY A 162 -2.31 -10.60 -11.82
CA GLY A 162 -3.38 -10.94 -12.76
C GLY A 162 -4.08 -9.78 -13.48
N LEU A 163 -3.79 -8.51 -13.15
CA LEU A 163 -4.35 -7.37 -13.90
C LEU A 163 -3.69 -7.23 -15.27
N PRO A 164 -4.40 -6.72 -16.29
CA PRO A 164 -3.80 -6.29 -17.55
C PRO A 164 -2.70 -5.25 -17.30
N ALA A 165 -1.69 -5.21 -18.17
CA ALA A 165 -0.62 -4.21 -18.09
C ALA A 165 -1.18 -2.78 -18.11
#